data_AF-A0A380P2V5-F1
#
_entry.id   AF-A0A380P2V5-F1
#
_cell.length_a   1.000
_cell.length_b   1.000
_cell.length_c   1.000
_cell.angle_alpha   90.00
_cell.angle_beta   90.00
_cell.angle_gamma   90.00
#
_symmetry.space_group_name_H-M   'P 1'
#
loop_
_entity.id
_entity.type
_entity.pdbx_description
1 polymer ?
#
loop_
_entity_poly.entity_id
_entity_poly.type
_entity_poly.pdbx_seq_one_letter_code
_entity_poly.pdbx_strand_id
1 'polypeptide(L)'
;MSDEEKDAINTGIDESKTLDEVDSKVDDANKQGDQNLEDAKEEAKKEVDANENLSKEEKEEIKKEIDDKTSTDDVEKEVDDANKQGDKNLEDAKDEAKQEIDKNPNLSDKEKDEIKKEIDDAKTTDEVDKKVEEIKPIDPTDPTDPKEPVDPTDPTDPKEPVEPTDPTDPKKPVNPDGSNDDLNPKKPVAPKNPADSKETANPTTPKDDLAETKRKVKNQLEQLVGLDNQTKDALMKQIDAANSNEEIYAILNQARKALPNTGVASSHLLEAFGMLMLH
;
A
#
# COMPACT_ATOMS: atom_id res chain seq x y z
N MET A 1 8.27 -41.20 9.32
CA MET A 1 8.05 -42.26 10.34
C MET A 1 9.02 -42.04 11.48
N SER A 2 8.53 -42.13 12.71
CA SER A 2 9.36 -42.11 13.92
C SER A 2 10.24 -43.36 14.00
N ASP A 3 11.25 -43.31 14.87
CA ASP A 3 12.12 -44.45 15.08
C ASP A 3 11.38 -45.62 15.72
N GLU A 4 10.45 -45.37 16.66
CA GLU A 4 9.56 -46.43 17.18
C GLU A 4 8.71 -47.10 16.09
N GLU A 5 8.17 -46.34 15.13
CA GLU A 5 7.38 -46.91 14.03
C GLU A 5 8.24 -47.80 13.13
N LYS A 6 9.44 -47.34 12.78
CA LYS A 6 10.40 -48.12 11.99
C LYS A 6 10.81 -49.39 12.72
N ASP A 7 11.09 -49.32 14.01
CA ASP A 7 11.48 -50.47 14.84
C ASP A 7 10.36 -51.50 14.95
N ALA A 8 9.11 -51.05 15.11
CA ALA A 8 7.94 -51.93 15.12
C ALA A 8 7.77 -52.66 13.79
N ILE A 9 7.95 -51.96 12.66
CA ILE A 9 7.88 -52.55 11.32
C ILE A 9 9.02 -53.53 11.08
N ASN A 10 10.26 -53.16 11.42
CA ASN A 10 11.43 -54.03 11.29
C ASN A 10 11.28 -55.30 12.13
N THR A 11 10.84 -55.17 13.38
CA THR A 11 10.51 -56.32 14.24
C THR A 11 9.44 -57.19 13.59
N GLY A 12 8.38 -56.58 13.06
CA GLY A 12 7.36 -57.28 12.31
C GLY A 12 7.94 -58.05 11.12
N ILE A 13 8.79 -57.43 10.31
CA ILE A 13 9.43 -58.07 9.15
C ILE A 13 10.30 -59.26 9.57
N ASP A 14 11.11 -59.11 10.63
CA ASP A 14 11.97 -60.17 11.17
C ASP A 14 11.17 -61.38 11.68
N GLU A 15 9.95 -61.15 12.18
CA GLU A 15 9.04 -62.19 12.66
C GLU A 15 8.25 -62.90 11.52
N SER A 16 8.27 -62.37 10.29
CA SER A 16 7.57 -62.96 9.15
C SER A 16 8.14 -64.34 8.77
N LYS A 17 7.26 -65.26 8.40
CA LYS A 17 7.59 -66.64 8.03
C LYS A 17 7.55 -66.90 6.54
N THR A 18 6.93 -66.00 5.77
CA THR A 18 6.77 -66.12 4.32
C THR A 18 7.15 -64.81 3.64
N LEU A 19 7.44 -64.89 2.33
CA LEU A 19 7.67 -63.70 1.52
C LEU A 19 6.40 -62.84 1.43
N ASP A 20 5.23 -63.45 1.25
CA ASP A 20 3.95 -62.72 1.21
C ASP A 20 3.70 -61.90 2.48
N GLU A 21 4.10 -62.41 3.66
CA GLU A 21 4.00 -61.67 4.93
C GLU A 21 4.99 -60.50 5.00
N VAL A 22 6.18 -60.63 4.42
CA VAL A 22 7.15 -59.52 4.31
C VAL A 22 6.62 -58.46 3.36
N ASP A 23 6.16 -58.85 2.16
CA ASP A 23 5.65 -57.93 1.14
C ASP A 23 4.46 -57.12 1.68
N SER A 24 3.51 -57.77 2.35
CA SER A 24 2.37 -57.06 2.98
C SER A 24 2.81 -56.05 4.03
N LYS A 25 3.83 -56.35 4.84
CA LYS A 25 4.33 -55.42 5.87
C LYS A 25 5.08 -54.24 5.25
N VAL A 26 5.79 -54.45 4.15
CA VAL A 26 6.44 -53.37 3.40
C VAL A 26 5.38 -52.45 2.77
N ASP A 27 4.31 -53.01 2.21
CA ASP A 27 3.19 -52.22 1.67
C ASP A 27 2.49 -51.40 2.76
N ASP A 28 2.21 -52.00 3.91
CA ASP A 28 1.64 -51.30 5.08
C ASP A 28 2.58 -50.20 5.57
N ALA A 29 3.89 -50.45 5.61
CA ALA A 29 4.90 -49.47 6.00
C ALA A 29 4.95 -48.27 5.04
N ASN A 30 4.91 -48.51 3.73
CA ASN A 30 4.87 -47.46 2.72
C ASN A 30 3.61 -46.60 2.88
N LYS A 31 2.45 -47.25 3.03
CA LYS A 31 1.18 -46.57 3.25
C LYS A 31 1.17 -45.74 4.53
N GLN A 32 1.75 -46.25 5.62
CA GLN A 32 1.88 -45.51 6.87
C GLN A 32 2.83 -44.31 6.70
N GLY A 33 3.92 -44.47 5.96
CA GLY A 33 4.83 -43.37 5.61
C GLY A 33 4.11 -42.24 4.86
N ASP A 34 3.31 -42.59 3.85
CA ASP A 34 2.49 -41.64 3.09
C ASP A 34 1.47 -40.93 3.99
N GLN A 35 0.80 -41.68 4.87
CA GLN A 35 -0.16 -41.11 5.81
C GLN A 35 0.50 -40.15 6.80
N ASN A 36 1.66 -40.50 7.36
CA ASN A 36 2.39 -39.63 8.28
C ASN A 36 2.85 -38.34 7.60
N LEU A 37 3.16 -38.38 6.30
CA LEU A 37 3.48 -37.18 5.52
C LEU A 37 2.25 -36.28 5.34
N GLU A 38 1.09 -36.86 5.02
CA GLU A 38 -0.16 -36.10 4.87
C GLU A 38 -0.58 -35.45 6.19
N ASP A 39 -0.53 -36.20 7.29
CA ASP A 39 -0.82 -35.69 8.64
C ASP A 39 0.12 -34.52 9.01
N ALA A 40 1.41 -34.62 8.66
CA ALA A 40 2.37 -33.55 8.88
C ALA A 40 2.06 -32.29 8.05
N LYS A 41 1.63 -32.47 6.79
CA LYS A 41 1.19 -31.34 5.94
C LYS A 41 -0.04 -30.66 6.51
N GLU A 42 -1.03 -31.43 6.95
CA GLU A 42 -2.24 -30.86 7.56
C GLU A 42 -1.92 -30.03 8.82
N GLU A 43 -1.04 -30.53 9.67
CA GLU A 43 -0.62 -29.81 10.88
C GLU A 43 0.19 -28.55 10.54
N ALA A 44 1.13 -28.65 9.61
CA ALA A 44 1.91 -27.52 9.11
C ALA A 44 1.02 -26.39 8.57
N LYS A 45 -0.04 -26.74 7.82
CA LYS A 45 -1.00 -25.73 7.32
C LYS A 45 -1.75 -25.02 8.46
N LYS A 46 -2.07 -25.72 9.55
CA LYS A 46 -2.71 -25.10 10.73
C LYS A 46 -1.76 -24.15 11.43
N GLU A 47 -0.48 -24.49 11.53
CA GLU A 47 0.53 -23.60 12.10
C GLU A 47 0.71 -22.32 11.26
N VAL A 48 0.79 -22.47 9.94
CA VAL A 48 0.81 -21.33 9.00
C VAL A 48 -0.44 -20.47 9.15
N ASP A 49 -1.62 -21.08 9.30
CA ASP A 49 -2.87 -20.36 9.54
C ASP A 49 -2.86 -19.56 10.85
N ALA A 50 -2.24 -20.11 11.90
CA ALA A 50 -2.13 -19.48 13.21
C ALA A 50 -1.11 -18.32 13.26
N ASN A 51 -0.22 -18.19 12.28
CA ASN A 51 0.76 -17.10 12.26
C ASN A 51 0.09 -15.75 11.99
N GLU A 52 0.07 -14.86 12.97
CA GLU A 52 -0.62 -13.56 12.91
C GLU A 52 0.12 -12.52 12.04
N ASN A 53 1.38 -12.76 11.70
CA ASN A 53 2.24 -11.82 10.97
C ASN A 53 2.41 -12.17 9.48
N LEU A 54 1.75 -13.23 9.03
CA LEU A 54 1.63 -13.55 7.60
C LEU A 54 0.32 -13.00 7.04
N SER A 55 0.42 -12.36 5.88
CA SER A 55 -0.75 -11.98 5.10
C SER A 55 -1.52 -13.20 4.62
N LYS A 56 -2.77 -12.98 4.23
CA LYS A 56 -3.61 -14.06 3.68
C LYS A 56 -3.01 -14.65 2.41
N GLU A 57 -2.43 -13.81 1.56
CA GLU A 57 -1.82 -14.21 0.29
C GLU A 57 -0.59 -15.08 0.53
N GLU A 58 0.27 -14.70 1.48
CA GLU A 58 1.46 -15.49 1.86
C GLU A 58 1.05 -16.85 2.43
N LYS A 59 0.06 -16.89 3.33
CA LYS A 59 -0.45 -18.14 3.89
C LYS A 59 -0.91 -19.09 2.79
N GLU A 60 -1.65 -18.60 1.80
CA GLU A 60 -2.14 -19.43 0.70
C GLU A 60 -1.05 -19.88 -0.26
N GLU A 61 0.03 -19.11 -0.44
CA GLU A 61 1.20 -19.52 -1.22
C GLU A 61 1.99 -20.62 -0.47
N ILE A 62 2.30 -20.40 0.80
CA ILE A 62 3.03 -21.35 1.65
C ILE A 62 2.28 -22.68 1.77
N LYS A 63 0.95 -22.66 1.92
CA LYS A 63 0.16 -23.91 1.98
C LYS A 63 0.28 -24.75 0.70
N LYS A 64 0.39 -24.11 -0.48
CA LYS A 64 0.64 -24.82 -1.74
C LYS A 64 2.05 -25.39 -1.79
N GLU A 65 3.04 -24.65 -1.29
CA GLU A 65 4.40 -25.15 -1.18
C GLU A 65 4.50 -26.35 -0.22
N ILE A 66 3.73 -26.35 0.87
CA ILE A 66 3.58 -27.49 1.79
C ILE A 66 2.98 -28.70 1.07
N ASP A 67 1.95 -28.49 0.24
CA ASP A 67 1.32 -29.56 -0.55
C ASP A 67 2.30 -30.26 -1.49
N ASP A 68 3.26 -29.53 -2.05
CA ASP A 68 4.26 -30.05 -2.98
C ASP A 68 5.43 -30.77 -2.30
N LYS A 69 5.57 -30.71 -0.96
CA LYS A 69 6.67 -31.39 -0.25
C LYS A 69 6.50 -32.90 -0.26
N THR A 70 7.61 -33.61 -0.28
CA THR A 70 7.65 -35.09 -0.39
C THR A 70 8.25 -35.77 0.84
N SER A 71 8.65 -34.99 1.85
CA SER A 71 9.19 -35.50 3.10
C SER A 71 8.73 -34.63 4.26
N THR A 72 8.68 -35.21 5.47
CA THR A 72 8.31 -34.50 6.70
C THR A 72 9.32 -33.41 7.05
N ASP A 73 10.60 -33.65 6.77
CA ASP A 73 11.68 -32.70 7.05
C ASP A 73 11.57 -31.45 6.16
N ASP A 74 11.17 -31.64 4.90
CA ASP A 74 10.92 -30.51 3.98
C ASP A 74 9.67 -29.72 4.37
N VAL A 75 8.66 -30.39 4.95
CA VAL A 75 7.46 -29.73 5.50
C VAL A 75 7.83 -28.90 6.73
N GLU A 76 8.60 -29.46 7.66
CA GLU A 76 9.07 -28.75 8.86
C GLU A 76 9.91 -27.53 8.49
N LYS A 77 10.82 -27.68 7.53
CA LYS A 77 11.63 -26.56 7.03
C LYS A 77 10.78 -25.45 6.40
N GLU A 78 9.70 -25.80 5.69
CA GLU A 78 8.80 -24.82 5.09
C GLU A 78 8.07 -23.99 6.16
N VAL A 79 7.63 -24.64 7.24
CA VAL A 79 7.02 -23.96 8.39
C VAL A 79 8.01 -23.04 9.09
N ASP A 80 9.25 -23.48 9.29
CA ASP A 80 10.33 -22.64 9.84
C ASP A 80 10.59 -21.40 8.98
N ASP A 81 10.62 -21.56 7.65
CA ASP A 81 10.85 -20.47 6.72
C ASP A 81 9.64 -19.52 6.68
N ALA A 82 8.41 -20.03 6.78
CA ALA A 82 7.18 -19.26 6.93
C ALA A 82 7.17 -18.42 8.22
N ASN A 83 7.57 -19.01 9.35
CA ASN A 83 7.64 -18.30 10.63
C ASN A 83 8.67 -17.17 10.59
N LYS A 84 9.85 -17.39 10.00
CA LYS A 84 10.85 -16.32 9.77
C LYS A 84 10.32 -15.22 8.85
N GLN A 85 9.52 -15.56 7.85
CA GLN A 85 8.90 -14.56 6.98
C GLN A 85 7.88 -13.71 7.76
N GLY A 86 7.09 -14.31 8.63
CA GLY A 86 6.20 -13.57 9.55
C GLY A 86 6.98 -12.63 10.48
N ASP A 87 8.07 -13.09 11.09
CA ASP A 87 8.94 -12.24 11.92
C ASP A 87 9.49 -11.04 11.14
N LYS A 88 9.87 -11.28 9.88
CA LYS A 88 10.35 -10.22 8.98
C LYS A 88 9.26 -9.23 8.62
N ASN A 89 8.04 -9.70 8.33
CA ASN A 89 6.90 -8.83 8.05
C ASN A 89 6.60 -7.90 9.23
N LEU A 90 6.68 -8.42 10.46
CA LEU A 90 6.52 -7.61 11.67
C LEU A 90 7.61 -6.52 11.78
N GLU A 91 8.87 -6.87 11.55
CA GLU A 91 9.98 -5.90 11.61
C GLU A 91 9.83 -4.82 10.53
N ASP A 92 9.52 -5.23 9.29
CA ASP A 92 9.31 -4.32 8.17
C ASP A 92 8.13 -3.36 8.49
N ALA A 93 7.03 -3.86 9.05
CA ALA A 93 5.88 -3.04 9.47
C ALA A 93 6.25 -2.04 10.57
N LYS A 94 7.04 -2.46 11.58
CA LYS A 94 7.52 -1.56 12.64
C LYS A 94 8.38 -0.43 12.07
N ASP A 95 9.28 -0.75 11.15
CA ASP A 95 10.17 0.23 10.52
C ASP A 95 9.40 1.21 9.63
N GLU A 96 8.42 0.73 8.85
CA GLU A 96 7.52 1.58 8.07
C GLU A 96 6.71 2.52 8.97
N ALA A 97 6.12 1.99 10.05
CA ALA A 97 5.38 2.77 11.04
C ALA A 97 6.23 3.88 11.67
N LYS A 98 7.46 3.56 12.09
CA LYS A 98 8.40 4.55 12.64
C LYS A 98 8.72 5.66 11.65
N GLN A 99 8.87 5.33 10.37
CA GLN A 99 9.10 6.33 9.32
C GLN A 99 7.88 7.23 9.08
N GLU A 100 6.65 6.69 9.15
CA GLU A 100 5.43 7.51 9.07
C GLU A 100 5.33 8.47 10.26
N ILE A 101 5.60 7.97 11.48
CA ILE A 101 5.66 8.79 12.70
C ILE A 101 6.65 9.94 12.56
N ASP A 102 7.84 9.68 12.00
CA ASP A 102 8.86 10.71 11.79
C ASP A 102 8.39 11.83 10.84
N LYS A 103 7.67 11.46 9.78
CA LYS A 103 7.15 12.39 8.78
C LYS A 103 5.94 13.18 9.27
N ASN A 104 5.29 12.77 10.36
CA ASN A 104 4.06 13.41 10.84
C ASN A 104 4.35 14.82 11.41
N PRO A 105 3.81 15.90 10.81
CA PRO A 105 4.02 17.26 11.29
C PRO A 105 3.12 17.64 12.49
N ASN A 106 2.10 16.83 12.80
CA ASN A 106 1.13 17.10 13.85
C ASN A 106 1.53 16.52 15.22
N LEU A 107 2.64 15.78 15.29
CA LEU A 107 3.18 15.21 16.52
C LEU A 107 4.43 15.96 16.97
N SER A 108 4.55 16.18 18.27
CA SER A 108 5.79 16.66 18.89
C SER A 108 6.84 15.55 18.95
N ASP A 109 8.13 15.92 19.05
CA ASP A 109 9.23 14.96 19.15
C ASP A 109 9.05 13.96 20.31
N LYS A 110 8.49 14.43 21.43
CA LYS A 110 8.22 13.59 22.59
C LYS A 110 7.11 12.55 22.30
N GLU A 111 6.04 12.96 21.63
CA GLU A 111 4.96 12.04 21.25
C GLU A 111 5.47 11.00 20.26
N LYS A 112 6.27 11.42 19.28
CA LYS A 112 6.92 10.49 18.34
C LYS A 112 7.75 9.45 19.08
N ASP A 113 8.60 9.86 20.01
CA ASP A 113 9.45 8.94 20.79
C ASP A 113 8.65 7.97 21.67
N GLU A 114 7.52 8.40 22.23
CA GLU A 114 6.63 7.54 23.03
C GLU A 114 5.92 6.52 22.13
N ILE A 115 5.35 6.94 21.01
CA ILE A 115 4.66 6.05 20.07
C ILE A 115 5.64 5.02 19.48
N LYS A 116 6.86 5.43 19.12
CA LYS A 116 7.88 4.50 18.58
C LYS A 116 8.23 3.37 19.55
N LYS A 117 8.23 3.63 20.86
CA LYS A 117 8.42 2.58 21.87
C LYS A 117 7.25 1.61 21.91
N GLU A 118 6.02 2.12 21.80
CA GLU A 118 4.84 1.26 21.70
C GLU A 118 4.88 0.39 20.44
N ILE A 119 5.37 0.92 19.32
CA ILE A 119 5.63 0.14 18.08
C ILE A 119 6.71 -0.91 18.29
N ASP A 120 7.81 -0.58 18.98
CA ASP A 120 8.87 -1.55 19.31
C ASP A 120 8.34 -2.74 20.11
N ASP A 121 7.42 -2.47 21.05
CA ASP A 121 6.80 -3.48 21.93
C ASP A 121 5.71 -4.33 21.25
N ALA A 122 5.24 -3.94 20.06
CA ALA A 122 4.20 -4.66 19.32
C ALA A 122 4.67 -6.08 18.95
N LYS A 123 3.76 -7.04 19.02
CA LYS A 123 4.02 -8.46 18.73
C LYS A 123 3.41 -8.91 17.41
N THR A 124 2.46 -8.14 16.90
CA THR A 124 1.78 -8.46 15.65
C THR A 124 1.76 -7.27 14.69
N THR A 125 1.65 -7.56 13.40
CA THR A 125 1.45 -6.53 12.38
C THR A 125 0.16 -5.75 12.63
N ASP A 126 -0.90 -6.41 13.10
CA ASP A 126 -2.17 -5.76 13.45
C ASP A 126 -2.01 -4.76 14.61
N GLU A 127 -1.19 -5.06 15.62
CA GLU A 127 -0.89 -4.14 16.72
C GLU A 127 -0.14 -2.89 16.22
N VAL A 128 0.80 -3.08 15.29
CA VAL A 128 1.51 -1.99 14.61
C VAL A 128 0.54 -1.14 13.80
N ASP A 129 -0.29 -1.75 12.96
CA ASP A 129 -1.25 -1.06 12.10
C ASP A 129 -2.24 -0.24 12.90
N LYS A 130 -2.79 -0.81 13.99
CA LYS A 130 -3.69 -0.10 14.89
C LYS A 130 -3.03 1.14 15.50
N LYS A 131 -1.76 1.03 15.90
CA LYS A 131 -1.01 2.17 16.44
C LYS A 131 -0.78 3.26 15.40
N VAL A 132 -0.54 2.87 14.16
CA VAL A 132 -0.40 3.79 13.03
C VAL A 132 -1.74 4.47 12.70
N GLU A 133 -2.87 3.76 12.79
CA GLU A 133 -4.21 4.36 12.60
C GLU A 133 -4.55 5.41 13.67
N GLU A 134 -4.17 5.19 14.94
CA GLU A 134 -4.40 6.12 16.04
C GLU A 134 -3.75 7.50 15.82
N ILE A 135 -2.71 7.58 14.99
CA ILE A 135 -1.91 8.80 14.77
C ILE A 135 -2.13 9.44 13.39
N LYS A 136 -2.86 8.78 12.49
CA LYS A 136 -3.29 9.41 11.23
C LYS A 136 -4.30 10.52 11.59
N PRO A 137 -4.21 11.71 10.98
CA PRO A 137 -5.24 12.72 11.18
C PRO A 137 -6.58 12.10 10.80
N ILE A 138 -7.54 12.14 11.73
CA ILE A 138 -8.94 11.89 11.39
C ILE A 138 -9.24 12.91 10.29
N ASP A 139 -9.52 12.43 9.08
CA ASP A 139 -10.05 13.29 8.02
C ASP A 139 -11.18 14.09 8.67
N PRO A 140 -11.21 15.44 8.59
CA PRO A 140 -12.31 16.19 9.17
C PRO A 140 -13.59 15.55 8.63
N THR A 141 -14.37 14.92 9.51
CA THR A 141 -15.66 14.36 9.12
C THR A 141 -16.36 15.46 8.35
N ASP A 142 -16.77 15.16 7.11
CA ASP A 142 -17.46 16.09 6.23
C ASP A 142 -18.45 16.89 7.10
N PRO A 143 -18.35 18.22 7.18
CA PRO A 143 -19.16 18.99 8.11
C PRO A 143 -20.61 18.56 7.90
N THR A 144 -21.24 18.04 8.95
CA THR A 144 -22.64 17.59 8.89
C THR A 144 -23.43 18.71 8.22
N ASP A 145 -24.17 18.36 7.15
CA ASP A 145 -24.92 19.29 6.33
C ASP A 145 -25.56 20.35 7.25
N PRO A 146 -25.29 21.66 7.06
CA PRO A 146 -25.85 22.68 7.91
C PRO A 146 -27.36 22.49 7.94
N LYS A 147 -27.94 22.39 9.15
CA LYS A 147 -29.40 22.33 9.31
C LYS A 147 -30.01 23.41 8.43
N GLU A 148 -31.05 23.04 7.67
CA GLU A 148 -31.79 23.96 6.82
C GLU A 148 -32.04 25.26 7.59
N PRO A 149 -31.69 26.43 7.01
CA PRO A 149 -31.93 27.70 7.66
C PRO A 149 -33.41 27.81 7.97
N VAL A 150 -33.73 28.16 9.22
CA VAL A 150 -35.11 28.44 9.61
C VAL A 150 -35.59 29.61 8.75
N ASP A 151 -36.77 29.49 8.13
CA ASP A 151 -37.33 30.55 7.28
C ASP A 151 -37.28 31.89 8.04
N PRO A 152 -36.75 32.96 7.42
CA PRO A 152 -36.74 34.27 8.04
C PRO A 152 -38.18 34.70 8.31
N THR A 153 -38.45 35.16 9.53
CA THR A 153 -39.72 35.81 9.84
C THR A 153 -39.91 37.04 8.95
N ASP A 154 -41.11 37.24 8.43
CA ASP A 154 -41.44 38.38 7.56
C ASP A 154 -40.90 39.70 8.14
N PRO A 155 -40.20 40.52 7.34
CA PRO A 155 -39.70 41.80 7.81
C PRO A 155 -40.89 42.71 8.16
N THR A 156 -40.80 43.38 9.32
CA THR A 156 -41.76 44.43 9.66
C THR A 156 -41.66 45.57 8.64
N ASP A 157 -42.82 46.11 8.23
CA ASP A 157 -42.89 47.20 7.25
C ASP A 157 -41.90 48.35 7.58
N PRO A 158 -41.12 48.82 6.60
CA PRO A 158 -40.18 49.91 6.82
C PRO A 158 -40.93 51.20 7.14
N LYS A 159 -40.42 51.95 8.13
CA LYS A 159 -40.87 53.33 8.35
C LYS A 159 -40.55 54.19 7.13
N GLU A 160 -41.45 55.10 6.79
CA GLU A 160 -41.31 56.03 5.68
C GLU A 160 -39.96 56.79 5.73
N PRO A 161 -39.28 56.96 4.59
CA PRO A 161 -37.99 57.60 4.53
C PRO A 161 -38.10 59.10 4.84
N VAL A 162 -37.11 59.61 5.57
CA VAL A 162 -36.94 61.05 5.78
C VAL A 162 -36.30 61.65 4.52
N GLU A 163 -36.82 62.77 4.03
CA GLU A 163 -36.32 63.42 2.81
C GLU A 163 -34.84 63.84 2.94
N PRO A 164 -34.02 63.65 1.89
CA PRO A 164 -32.61 63.99 1.91
C PRO A 164 -32.38 65.51 1.86
N THR A 165 -31.35 65.98 2.56
CA THR A 165 -30.84 67.36 2.42
C THR A 165 -29.90 67.48 1.22
N ASP A 166 -29.96 68.59 0.50
CA ASP A 166 -29.15 68.86 -0.70
C ASP A 166 -27.63 68.75 -0.45
N PRO A 167 -26.85 68.18 -1.41
CA PRO A 167 -25.41 68.05 -1.30
C PRO A 167 -24.68 69.37 -1.59
N THR A 168 -23.56 69.60 -0.90
CA THR A 168 -22.63 70.69 -1.20
C THR A 168 -21.66 70.34 -2.33
N ASP A 169 -21.40 71.30 -3.22
CA ASP A 169 -20.54 71.18 -4.41
C ASP A 169 -19.08 70.75 -4.12
N PRO A 170 -18.47 69.85 -4.92
CA PRO A 170 -17.09 69.42 -4.75
C PRO A 170 -16.05 70.42 -5.30
N LYS A 171 -14.95 70.60 -4.55
CA LYS A 171 -13.76 71.36 -5.00
C LYS A 171 -12.86 70.51 -5.93
N LYS A 172 -12.33 71.13 -6.98
CA LYS A 172 -11.41 70.53 -7.99
C LYS A 172 -9.93 70.76 -7.66
N PRO A 173 -9.08 69.72 -7.63
CA PRO A 173 -7.66 69.86 -8.07
C PRO A 173 -7.02 68.54 -8.60
N VAL A 174 -5.83 68.41 -9.20
CA VAL A 174 -4.89 69.14 -10.12
C VAL A 174 -4.13 68.03 -10.88
N ASN A 175 -3.67 68.25 -12.12
CA ASN A 175 -2.84 67.31 -12.89
C ASN A 175 -1.36 67.30 -12.41
N PRO A 176 -0.64 66.16 -12.45
CA PRO A 176 0.82 66.16 -12.45
C PRO A 176 1.40 66.10 -13.87
N ASP A 177 2.44 66.91 -14.11
CA ASP A 177 3.24 66.93 -15.33
C ASP A 177 4.41 65.92 -15.30
N GLY A 178 4.74 65.39 -16.48
CA GLY A 178 6.10 65.34 -17.05
C GLY A 178 7.21 64.48 -16.43
N SER A 179 7.79 63.67 -17.34
CA SER A 179 9.22 63.33 -17.46
C SER A 179 9.69 62.01 -16.82
N ASN A 180 9.98 61.02 -17.67
CA ASN A 180 11.33 60.43 -17.83
C ASN A 180 11.33 59.40 -18.98
N ASP A 181 11.97 59.78 -20.09
CA ASP A 181 12.57 58.85 -21.05
C ASP A 181 13.71 58.09 -20.34
N ASP A 182 13.86 56.78 -20.55
CA ASP A 182 15.02 56.16 -21.21
C ASP A 182 14.96 54.60 -21.18
N LEU A 183 15.60 53.99 -22.18
CA LEU A 183 16.07 52.59 -22.29
C LEU A 183 15.14 51.49 -22.88
N ASN A 184 15.42 51.25 -24.17
CA ASN A 184 15.09 50.13 -25.05
C ASN A 184 15.22 48.71 -24.41
N PRO A 185 14.21 47.82 -24.49
CA PRO A 185 14.32 46.46 -23.98
C PRO A 185 14.98 45.48 -24.97
N LYS A 186 16.02 44.77 -24.52
CA LYS A 186 16.51 43.55 -25.18
C LYS A 186 15.47 42.43 -25.09
N LYS A 187 15.30 41.72 -26.21
CA LYS A 187 14.45 40.53 -26.41
C LYS A 187 14.62 39.47 -25.29
N PRO A 188 13.56 39.11 -24.55
CA PRO A 188 13.55 37.92 -23.73
C PRO A 188 13.43 36.65 -24.59
N VAL A 189 14.07 35.61 -24.08
CA VAL A 189 14.14 34.25 -24.60
C VAL A 189 12.74 33.61 -24.56
N ALA A 190 12.45 32.74 -25.53
CA ALA A 190 11.17 32.06 -25.65
C ALA A 190 10.78 31.33 -24.34
N PRO A 191 9.55 31.51 -23.83
CA PRO A 191 9.04 30.65 -22.78
C PRO A 191 8.84 29.25 -23.36
N LYS A 192 9.48 28.24 -22.75
CA LYS A 192 9.01 26.86 -22.86
C LYS A 192 7.69 26.76 -22.08
N ASN A 193 6.78 26.01 -22.68
CA ASN A 193 5.33 25.92 -22.47
C ASN A 193 4.76 26.22 -21.06
N PRO A 194 3.57 26.85 -21.02
CA PRO A 194 2.80 27.04 -19.80
C PRO A 194 2.24 25.73 -19.27
N ALA A 195 2.05 25.73 -17.95
CA ALA A 195 1.17 24.84 -17.21
C ALA A 195 -0.22 24.80 -17.84
N ASP A 196 -0.79 23.60 -17.96
CA ASP A 196 -2.23 23.44 -18.08
C ASP A 196 -2.78 23.09 -16.70
N SER A 197 -3.34 24.11 -16.06
CA SER A 197 -4.31 23.96 -14.99
C SER A 197 -5.69 23.88 -15.63
N LYS A 198 -6.41 22.76 -15.48
CA LYS A 198 -7.82 22.75 -15.02
C LYS A 198 -8.44 21.37 -15.15
N GLU A 199 -8.79 20.86 -13.99
CA GLU A 199 -10.04 20.16 -13.71
C GLU A 199 -11.22 20.79 -14.49
N THR A 200 -11.78 20.01 -15.41
CA THR A 200 -13.21 20.00 -15.74
C THR A 200 -13.56 18.56 -16.12
N ALA A 201 -14.29 17.89 -15.23
CA ALA A 201 -14.80 16.54 -15.44
C ALA A 201 -15.73 16.50 -16.65
N ASN A 202 -15.46 15.58 -17.57
CA ASN A 202 -16.38 15.10 -18.58
C ASN A 202 -16.30 13.57 -18.53
N PRO A 203 -17.40 12.80 -18.64
CA PRO A 203 -17.35 11.36 -18.48
C PRO A 203 -16.64 10.76 -19.69
N THR A 204 -15.37 10.42 -19.50
CA THR A 204 -14.51 9.82 -20.51
C THR A 204 -14.81 8.33 -20.65
N THR A 205 -14.53 7.79 -21.82
CA THR A 205 -14.77 6.37 -22.10
C THR A 205 -13.69 5.51 -21.41
N PRO A 206 -13.92 4.21 -21.13
CA PRO A 206 -12.95 3.37 -20.39
C PRO A 206 -11.54 3.28 -20.99
N LYS A 207 -11.37 3.60 -22.28
CA LYS A 207 -10.07 3.67 -22.95
C LYS A 207 -9.31 4.96 -22.68
N ASP A 208 -10.03 6.06 -22.49
CA ASP A 208 -9.46 7.36 -22.15
C ASP A 208 -8.95 7.33 -20.70
N ASP A 209 -9.65 6.62 -19.81
CA ASP A 209 -9.25 6.43 -18.41
C ASP A 209 -7.94 5.62 -18.29
N LEU A 210 -7.74 4.61 -19.15
CA LEU A 210 -6.49 3.84 -19.20
C LEU A 210 -5.31 4.71 -19.68
N ALA A 211 -5.51 5.54 -20.71
CA ALA A 211 -4.47 6.44 -21.22
C ALA A 211 -4.05 7.48 -20.17
N GLU A 212 -5.02 8.02 -19.41
CA GLU A 212 -4.75 8.92 -18.30
C GLU A 212 -4.03 8.21 -17.15
N THR A 213 -4.47 7.00 -16.80
CA THR A 213 -3.84 6.17 -15.77
C THR A 213 -2.38 5.88 -16.11
N LYS A 214 -2.08 5.45 -17.34
CA LYS A 214 -0.70 5.26 -17.82
C LYS A 214 0.12 6.53 -17.69
N ARG A 215 -0.43 7.69 -18.04
CA ARG A 215 0.28 8.97 -17.96
C ARG A 215 0.64 9.33 -16.52
N LYS A 216 -0.32 9.22 -15.60
CA LYS A 216 -0.12 9.54 -14.18
C LYS A 216 0.88 8.57 -13.53
N VAL A 217 0.72 7.26 -13.78
CA VAL A 217 1.63 6.22 -13.25
C VAL A 217 3.06 6.40 -13.75
N LYS A 218 3.26 6.70 -15.05
CA LYS A 218 4.61 6.97 -15.58
C LYS A 218 5.26 8.20 -14.93
N ASN A 219 4.50 9.26 -14.64
CA ASN A 219 5.03 10.44 -13.95
C ASN A 219 5.51 10.09 -12.53
N GLN A 220 4.73 9.30 -11.80
CA GLN A 220 5.12 8.81 -10.47
C GLN A 220 6.35 7.91 -10.52
N LEU A 221 6.44 7.01 -11.50
CA LEU A 221 7.58 6.13 -11.69
C LEU A 221 8.88 6.88 -12.07
N GLU A 222 8.79 7.96 -12.84
CA GLU A 222 9.93 8.83 -13.14
C GLU A 222 10.52 9.43 -11.85
N GLN A 223 9.65 9.91 -10.95
CA GLN A 223 10.02 10.52 -9.68
C GLN A 223 10.49 9.51 -8.61
N LEU A 224 10.30 8.21 -8.85
CA LEU A 224 10.68 7.15 -7.91
C LEU A 224 12.19 7.13 -7.65
N VAL A 225 12.62 7.38 -6.42
CA VAL A 225 14.04 7.28 -6.04
C VAL A 225 14.33 5.83 -5.62
N GLY A 226 15.48 5.28 -6.03
CA GLY A 226 15.92 3.93 -5.65
C GLY A 226 15.94 2.90 -6.78
N LEU A 227 15.25 3.15 -7.89
CA LEU A 227 15.40 2.39 -9.12
C LEU A 227 16.46 3.02 -10.03
N ASP A 228 17.29 2.20 -10.67
CA ASP A 228 18.18 2.68 -11.72
C ASP A 228 17.37 3.03 -13.00
N ASN A 229 17.95 3.92 -13.81
CA ASN A 229 17.25 4.46 -14.99
C ASN A 229 16.92 3.37 -16.04
N GLN A 230 17.73 2.31 -16.15
CA GLN A 230 17.46 1.23 -17.09
C GLN A 230 16.22 0.42 -16.65
N THR A 231 16.05 0.22 -15.35
CA THR A 231 14.88 -0.46 -14.78
C THR A 231 13.62 0.41 -14.93
N LYS A 232 13.71 1.72 -14.69
CA LYS A 232 12.59 2.66 -14.95
C LYS A 232 12.16 2.66 -16.41
N ASP A 233 13.11 2.77 -17.34
CA ASP A 233 12.84 2.77 -18.78
C ASP A 233 12.17 1.48 -19.24
N ALA A 234 12.58 0.33 -18.68
CA ALA A 234 11.96 -0.96 -18.98
C ALA A 234 10.50 -1.03 -18.50
N LEU A 235 10.23 -0.58 -17.27
CA LEU A 235 8.88 -0.53 -16.70
C LEU A 235 7.98 0.45 -17.44
N MET A 236 8.49 1.62 -17.85
CA MET A 236 7.72 2.59 -18.65
C MET A 236 7.28 2.01 -20.00
N LYS A 237 8.15 1.24 -20.67
CA LYS A 237 7.78 0.53 -21.91
C LYS A 237 6.70 -0.52 -21.70
N GLN A 238 6.75 -1.23 -20.57
CA GLN A 238 5.69 -2.18 -20.22
C GLN A 238 4.36 -1.46 -19.95
N ILE A 239 4.37 -0.31 -19.26
CA ILE A 239 3.17 0.51 -19.02
C ILE A 239 2.60 1.04 -20.35
N ASP A 240 3.45 1.44 -21.30
CA ASP A 240 3.01 1.83 -22.63
C ASP A 240 2.30 0.69 -23.36
N ALA A 241 2.82 -0.54 -23.23
CA ALA A 241 2.28 -1.76 -23.84
C ALA A 241 1.04 -2.34 -23.13
N ALA A 242 0.77 -1.94 -21.89
CA ALA A 242 -0.32 -2.50 -21.08
C ALA A 242 -1.71 -2.24 -21.69
N ASN A 243 -2.61 -3.22 -21.67
CA ASN A 243 -3.95 -3.10 -22.26
C ASN A 243 -5.05 -2.92 -21.21
N SER A 244 -4.70 -2.98 -19.92
CA SER A 244 -5.62 -2.84 -18.79
C SER A 244 -4.94 -2.21 -17.57
N ASN A 245 -5.76 -1.73 -16.62
CA ASN A 245 -5.28 -1.26 -15.32
C ASN A 245 -4.67 -2.40 -14.48
N GLU A 246 -5.15 -3.63 -14.64
CA GLU A 246 -4.63 -4.83 -13.98
C GLU A 246 -3.20 -5.15 -14.43
N GLU A 247 -2.91 -5.02 -15.73
CA GLU A 247 -1.54 -5.16 -16.25
C GLU A 247 -0.63 -4.06 -15.70
N ILE A 248 -1.12 -2.81 -15.59
CA ILE A 248 -0.37 -1.70 -14.97
C ILE A 248 -0.08 -2.00 -13.50
N TYR A 249 -1.04 -2.56 -12.75
CA TYR A 249 -0.86 -2.97 -11.36
C TYR A 249 0.22 -4.06 -11.22
N ALA A 250 0.20 -5.08 -12.08
CA ALA A 250 1.22 -6.13 -12.08
C ALA A 250 2.62 -5.56 -12.36
N ILE A 251 2.74 -4.57 -13.25
CA ILE A 251 4.01 -3.88 -13.54
C ILE A 251 4.49 -3.06 -12.33
N LEU A 252 3.60 -2.38 -11.61
CA LEU A 252 3.95 -1.66 -10.38
C LEU A 252 4.42 -2.59 -9.27
N ASN A 253 3.88 -3.82 -9.18
CA ASN A 253 4.39 -4.84 -8.26
C ASN A 253 5.81 -5.29 -8.63
N GLN A 254 6.16 -5.36 -9.91
CA GLN A 254 7.55 -5.60 -10.32
C GLN A 254 8.46 -4.43 -9.89
N ALA A 255 8.00 -3.18 -10.04
CA ALA A 255 8.74 -2.01 -9.58
C ALA A 255 9.01 -2.06 -8.07
N ARG A 256 8.00 -2.47 -7.27
CA ARG A 256 8.13 -2.69 -5.82
C ARG A 256 9.22 -3.71 -5.49
N LYS A 257 9.21 -4.87 -6.17
CA LYS A 257 10.21 -5.93 -5.97
C LYS A 257 11.64 -5.54 -6.38
N ALA A 258 11.77 -4.61 -7.34
CA ALA A 258 13.05 -4.15 -7.85
C ALA A 258 13.67 -3.00 -7.03
N LEU A 259 12.91 -2.38 -6.13
CA LEU A 259 13.47 -1.40 -5.21
C LEU A 259 14.46 -2.10 -4.26
N PRO A 260 15.61 -1.48 -3.97
CA PRO A 260 16.49 -1.99 -2.93
C PRO A 260 15.70 -2.02 -1.62
N ASN A 261 15.81 -3.12 -0.85
CA ASN A 261 15.17 -3.31 0.45
C ASN A 261 15.74 -2.33 1.49
N THR A 262 15.46 -1.04 1.32
CA THR A 262 15.86 0.04 2.20
C THR A 262 14.70 0.54 3.05
N GLY A 263 13.58 -0.18 3.07
CA GLY A 263 12.40 0.15 3.89
C GLY A 263 11.68 1.45 3.50
N VAL A 264 12.00 2.07 2.36
CA VAL A 264 11.30 3.28 1.90
C VAL A 264 10.48 2.91 0.67
N ALA A 265 9.23 2.49 0.87
CA ALA A 265 8.25 2.59 -0.20
C ALA A 265 8.12 4.08 -0.54
N SER A 266 8.69 4.50 -1.67
CA SER A 266 8.62 5.90 -2.08
C SER A 266 7.15 6.29 -2.22
N SER A 267 6.73 7.40 -1.61
CA SER A 267 5.34 7.89 -1.63
C SER A 267 4.73 7.88 -3.04
N HIS A 268 5.54 8.13 -4.06
CA HIS A 268 5.17 8.07 -5.47
C HIS A 268 4.69 6.68 -5.95
N LEU A 269 5.27 5.60 -5.45
CA LEU A 269 4.82 4.24 -5.78
C LEU A 269 3.46 3.95 -5.12
N LEU A 270 3.27 4.39 -3.87
CA LEU A 270 1.99 4.27 -3.16
C LEU A 270 0.89 5.12 -3.83
N GLU A 271 1.21 6.33 -4.26
CA GLU A 271 0.32 7.19 -5.05
C GLU A 271 -0.04 6.53 -6.39
N ALA A 272 0.92 5.88 -7.06
CA ALA A 272 0.68 5.16 -8.31
C ALA A 272 -0.28 3.96 -8.12
N PHE A 273 -0.17 3.25 -6.98
CA PHE A 273 -1.13 2.20 -6.61
C PHE A 273 -2.51 2.79 -6.26
N GLY A 274 -2.56 3.90 -5.51
CA GLY A 274 -3.81 4.57 -5.15
C GLY A 274 -4.62 5.04 -6.35
N MET A 275 -3.95 5.48 -7.43
CA MET A 275 -4.62 5.88 -8.68
C MET A 275 -5.38 4.75 -9.38
N LEU A 276 -4.99 3.50 -9.16
CA LEU A 276 -5.62 2.31 -9.75
C LEU A 276 -6.86 1.84 -8.95
N MET A 277 -6.99 2.23 -7.69
CA MET A 277 -8.09 1.84 -6.79
C MET A 277 -9.32 2.77 -6.89
N LEU A 278 -9.20 3.88 -7.63
CA LEU A 278 -10.20 4.94 -7.76
C LEU A 278 -11.05 4.89 -9.05
N HIS A 279 -10.84 3.88 -9.91
CA HIS A 279 -11.57 3.68 -11.18
C HIS A 279 -12.13 2.25 -11.26
#